data_AF-A0A562V5J7-F1
#
_entry.id   AF-A0A562V5J7-F1
#
_cell.length_a   1.000
_cell.length_b   1.000
_cell.length_c   1.000
_cell.angle_alpha   90.00
_cell.angle_beta   90.00
_cell.angle_gamma   90.00
#
_symmetry.space_group_name_H-M   'P 1'
#
loop_
_entity.id
_entity.type
_entity.pdbx_description
1 polymer ?
#
loop_
_entity_poly.entity_id
_entity_poly.type
_entity_poly.pdbx_seq_one_letter_code
_entity_poly.pdbx_strand_id
1 'polypeptide(L)'
;MAARKEFQRAVREYRTAAGLANAARDAAPAFAPELPDRQRRIITRLAQAATVITPGWLGRALTRATDPPPLGGASGTDPLAVRIGECEAGPDHRFPVVVNLLGTGHLCVDADADDPRALSIVQSVPLRLLAARPADSFRVSLADLSGHGVFADFTAIETAGLTGPVAVDATGLDRILAETESHIASARRRHVSDLPERLVVLSGLHRADPRVVARLTAFAAAAVSARLHLVVAGWRGGTLPATTHVSMKGPQVSVAGVPLPVVVDGVPDPEVVRGVCADLADQHGWLIGDPP
;
A
#
# COMPACT_ATOMS: atom_id res chain seq x y z
N MET A 1 -9.15 7.89 47.97
CA MET A 1 -8.17 6.78 48.09
C MET A 1 -8.64 5.45 47.48
N ALA A 2 -9.93 5.10 47.53
CA ALA A 2 -10.46 3.84 46.96
C ALA A 2 -10.26 3.72 45.43
N ALA A 3 -10.59 4.76 44.66
CA ALA A 3 -10.42 4.77 43.20
C ALA A 3 -8.97 4.52 42.73
N ARG A 4 -7.97 5.02 43.49
CA ARG A 4 -6.55 4.77 43.19
C ARG A 4 -6.16 3.31 43.42
N LYS A 5 -6.71 2.68 44.47
CA LYS A 5 -6.49 1.24 44.75
C LYS A 5 -7.15 0.36 43.70
N GLU A 6 -8.35 0.70 43.26
CA GLU A 6 -9.07 -0.01 42.19
C GLU A 6 -8.34 0.13 40.85
N PHE A 7 -7.90 1.34 40.48
CA PHE A 7 -7.10 1.54 39.28
C PHE A 7 -5.79 0.73 39.30
N GLN A 8 -5.05 0.74 40.42
CA GLN A 8 -3.82 -0.04 40.57
C GLN A 8 -4.08 -1.56 40.51
N ARG A 9 -5.23 -2.02 41.01
CA ARG A 9 -5.66 -3.40 40.89
C ARG A 9 -5.95 -3.77 39.43
N ALA A 10 -6.73 -2.96 38.72
CA ALA A 10 -7.04 -3.16 37.31
C ALA A 10 -5.77 -3.16 36.43
N VAL A 11 -4.80 -2.27 36.69
CA VAL A 11 -3.51 -2.25 35.96
C VAL A 11 -2.69 -3.53 36.21
N ARG A 12 -2.68 -4.05 37.45
CA ARG A 12 -1.99 -5.32 37.76
C ARG A 12 -2.66 -6.51 37.09
N GLU A 13 -3.98 -6.58 37.13
CA GLU A 13 -4.76 -7.63 36.47
C GLU A 13 -4.55 -7.58 34.95
N TYR A 14 -4.57 -6.40 34.35
CA TYR A 14 -4.26 -6.19 32.93
C TYR A 14 -2.84 -6.66 32.56
N ARG A 15 -1.82 -6.26 33.33
CA ARG A 15 -0.43 -6.68 33.09
C ARG A 15 -0.25 -8.19 33.25
N THR A 16 -0.94 -8.79 34.21
CA THR A 16 -0.92 -10.24 34.43
C THR A 16 -1.57 -10.97 33.25
N ALA A 17 -2.74 -10.50 32.80
CA ALA A 17 -3.41 -11.04 31.62
C ALA A 17 -2.57 -10.89 30.36
N ALA A 18 -1.93 -9.74 30.16
CA ALA A 18 -1.01 -9.50 29.04
C ALA A 18 0.21 -10.43 29.11
N GLY A 19 0.80 -10.63 30.30
CA GLY A 19 1.91 -11.57 30.51
C GLY A 19 1.53 -13.01 30.20
N LEU A 20 0.37 -13.46 30.65
CA LEU A 20 -0.15 -14.81 30.36
C LEU A 20 -0.49 -14.98 28.86
N ALA A 21 -1.04 -13.96 28.21
CA ALA A 21 -1.32 -14.00 26.78
C ALA A 21 -0.03 -14.07 25.95
N ASN A 22 1.03 -13.38 26.35
CA ASN A 22 2.35 -13.48 25.72
C ASN A 22 2.96 -14.86 25.95
N ALA A 23 2.96 -15.38 27.19
CA ALA A 23 3.47 -16.71 27.49
C ALA A 23 2.72 -17.82 26.72
N ALA A 24 1.39 -17.69 26.60
CA ALA A 24 0.58 -18.61 25.80
C ALA A 24 0.91 -18.52 24.30
N ARG A 25 1.18 -17.31 23.79
CA ARG A 25 1.63 -17.09 22.40
C ARG A 25 2.99 -17.72 22.14
N ASP A 26 3.92 -17.61 23.09
CA ASP A 26 5.27 -18.18 22.98
C ASP A 26 5.25 -19.72 23.09
N ALA A 27 4.28 -20.29 23.81
CA ALA A 27 4.08 -21.74 23.93
C ALA A 27 3.27 -22.35 22.77
N ALA A 28 2.45 -21.57 22.06
CA ALA A 28 1.60 -22.04 20.96
C ALA A 28 2.35 -22.74 19.80
N PRO A 29 3.57 -22.32 19.38
CA PRO A 29 4.34 -23.02 18.35
C PRO A 29 4.64 -24.48 18.69
N ALA A 30 4.78 -24.81 19.98
CA ALA A 30 5.07 -26.17 20.43
C ALA A 30 3.89 -27.14 20.26
N PHE A 31 2.68 -26.63 20.02
CA PHE A 31 1.44 -27.41 19.87
C PHE A 31 0.73 -27.17 18.53
N ALA A 32 1.39 -26.50 17.58
CA ALA A 32 0.80 -26.32 16.26
C ALA A 32 0.67 -27.69 15.57
N PRO A 33 -0.54 -28.10 15.13
CA PRO A 33 -0.70 -29.35 14.41
C PRO A 33 0.13 -29.29 13.12
N GLU A 34 0.79 -30.41 12.79
CA GLU A 34 1.57 -30.49 11.56
C GLU A 34 0.64 -30.22 10.34
N LEU A 35 1.04 -29.30 9.48
CA LEU A 35 0.27 -28.99 8.27
C LEU A 35 0.25 -30.21 7.34
N PRO A 36 -0.93 -30.68 6.89
CA PRO A 36 -1.03 -31.71 5.87
C PRO A 36 -0.17 -31.41 4.63
N ASP A 37 0.45 -32.43 4.05
CA ASP A 37 1.32 -32.31 2.86
C ASP A 37 0.71 -31.52 1.71
N ARG A 38 -0.60 -31.69 1.49
CA ARG A 38 -1.34 -30.96 0.46
C ARG A 38 -1.29 -29.45 0.70
N GLN A 39 -1.47 -29.01 1.94
CA GLN A 39 -1.42 -27.59 2.30
C GLN A 39 0.01 -27.05 2.16
N ARG A 40 1.02 -27.80 2.61
CA ARG A 40 2.43 -27.44 2.40
C ARG A 40 2.74 -27.20 0.93
N ARG A 41 2.35 -28.12 0.05
CA ARG A 41 2.55 -27.97 -1.41
C ARG A 41 1.82 -26.75 -1.99
N ILE A 42 0.61 -26.44 -1.52
CA ILE A 42 -0.12 -25.24 -1.95
C ILE A 42 0.63 -23.98 -1.50
N ILE A 43 1.09 -23.92 -0.26
CA ILE A 43 1.85 -22.79 0.29
C ILE A 43 3.14 -22.57 -0.50
N THR A 44 3.90 -23.62 -0.78
CA THR A 44 5.11 -23.53 -1.62
C THR A 44 4.79 -22.99 -3.02
N ARG A 45 3.70 -23.45 -3.64
CA ARG A 45 3.26 -22.94 -4.96
C ARG A 45 2.83 -21.48 -4.92
N LEU A 46 2.13 -21.06 -3.87
CA LEU A 46 1.74 -19.66 -3.66
C LEU A 46 2.98 -18.78 -3.48
N ALA A 47 3.94 -19.21 -2.68
CA ALA A 47 5.21 -18.49 -2.50
C ALA A 47 5.98 -18.34 -3.83
N GLN A 48 6.09 -19.43 -4.60
CA GLN A 48 6.73 -19.41 -5.92
C GLN A 48 5.98 -18.49 -6.89
N ALA A 49 4.65 -18.58 -6.95
CA ALA A 49 3.84 -17.73 -7.82
C ALA A 49 3.99 -16.25 -7.44
N ALA A 50 3.99 -15.92 -6.15
CA ALA A 50 4.19 -14.55 -5.67
C ALA A 50 5.54 -13.98 -6.15
N THR A 51 6.63 -14.75 -6.05
CA THR A 51 7.95 -14.33 -6.54
C THR A 51 7.95 -14.04 -8.05
N VAL A 52 7.25 -14.85 -8.83
CA VAL A 52 7.15 -14.67 -10.29
C VAL A 52 6.39 -13.39 -10.64
N ILE A 53 5.28 -13.10 -9.96
CA ILE A 53 4.41 -11.96 -10.29
C ILE A 53 4.81 -10.65 -9.60
N THR A 54 5.75 -10.69 -8.67
CA THR A 54 6.28 -9.50 -7.98
C THR A 54 7.81 -9.40 -8.05
N PRO A 55 8.40 -9.32 -9.26
CA PRO A 55 9.85 -9.22 -9.41
C PRO A 55 10.40 -7.88 -8.88
N GLY A 56 11.69 -7.87 -8.52
CA GLY A 56 12.42 -6.66 -8.15
C GLY A 56 11.74 -5.88 -7.01
N TRP A 57 11.50 -4.58 -7.22
CA TRP A 57 10.87 -3.70 -6.24
C TRP A 57 9.45 -4.13 -5.83
N LEU A 58 8.73 -4.89 -6.66
CA LEU A 58 7.32 -5.23 -6.41
C LEU A 58 7.12 -6.22 -5.26
N GLY A 59 8.06 -7.15 -5.05
CA GLY A 59 7.95 -8.24 -4.07
C GLY A 59 8.96 -8.21 -2.93
N ARG A 60 9.96 -7.32 -3.03
CA ARG A 60 11.11 -7.28 -2.13
C ARG A 60 10.81 -6.65 -0.76
N ALA A 61 11.52 -7.02 0.30
CA ALA A 61 11.44 -6.31 1.58
C ALA A 61 12.03 -4.89 1.48
N LEU A 62 11.32 -3.87 1.98
CA LEU A 62 11.74 -2.46 1.96
C LEU A 62 12.57 -2.11 3.20
N THR A 63 13.69 -2.81 3.39
CA THR A 63 14.61 -2.62 4.52
C THR A 63 16.01 -2.23 4.02
N ARG A 64 16.80 -1.53 4.84
CA ARG A 64 18.17 -1.13 4.49
C ARG A 64 19.11 -2.30 4.23
N ALA A 65 18.81 -3.47 4.77
CA ALA A 65 19.72 -4.62 4.79
C ALA A 65 19.90 -5.32 3.44
N THR A 66 19.36 -4.76 2.35
CA THR A 66 19.28 -5.45 1.07
C THR A 66 19.68 -4.50 -0.06
N ASP A 67 20.54 -4.94 -1.00
CA ASP A 67 21.05 -4.15 -2.16
C ASP A 67 19.99 -3.77 -3.21
N PRO A 68 19.66 -2.50 -3.44
CA PRO A 68 18.48 -2.10 -4.21
C PRO A 68 18.47 -2.71 -5.63
N PRO A 69 17.33 -3.25 -6.10
CA PRO A 69 17.21 -3.68 -7.49
C PRO A 69 17.20 -2.46 -8.44
N PRO A 70 17.48 -2.65 -9.74
CA PRO A 70 17.43 -1.55 -10.70
C PRO A 70 16.04 -0.91 -10.77
N LEU A 71 16.01 0.40 -10.94
CA LEU A 71 14.77 1.17 -11.17
C LEU A 71 14.23 0.92 -12.58
N GLY A 72 12.91 1.05 -12.73
CA GLY A 72 12.25 1.00 -14.04
C GLY A 72 12.28 -0.37 -14.74
N GLY A 73 12.54 -1.45 -14.01
CA GLY A 73 12.70 -2.79 -14.59
C GLY A 73 11.41 -3.43 -15.12
N ALA A 74 10.23 -2.86 -14.86
CA ALA A 74 8.97 -3.34 -15.40
C ALA A 74 8.65 -2.67 -16.76
N SER A 75 7.94 -3.40 -17.63
CA SER A 75 7.27 -2.82 -18.80
C SER A 75 6.37 -1.65 -18.38
N GLY A 76 6.11 -0.65 -19.24
CA GLY A 76 5.22 0.48 -18.93
C GLY A 76 3.72 0.15 -19.07
N THR A 77 3.38 -0.98 -19.70
CA THR A 77 2.00 -1.36 -20.03
C THR A 77 1.49 -2.58 -19.29
N ASP A 78 2.38 -3.41 -18.76
CA ASP A 78 1.98 -4.71 -18.19
C ASP A 78 1.28 -4.51 -16.84
N PRO A 79 0.24 -5.29 -16.49
CA PRO A 79 -0.35 -5.24 -15.16
C PRO A 79 0.68 -5.57 -14.08
N LEU A 80 0.63 -4.86 -12.94
CA LEU A 80 1.57 -5.09 -11.83
C LEU A 80 0.83 -5.48 -10.54
N ALA A 81 1.31 -6.57 -9.95
CA ALA A 81 0.99 -6.95 -8.58
C ALA A 81 2.02 -6.35 -7.61
N VAL A 82 1.60 -6.04 -6.40
CA VAL A 82 2.44 -5.42 -5.37
C VAL A 82 2.31 -6.21 -4.07
N ARG A 83 3.44 -6.56 -3.45
CA ARG A 83 3.46 -7.15 -2.11
C ARG A 83 3.04 -6.13 -1.06
N ILE A 84 2.17 -6.55 -0.16
CA ILE A 84 1.74 -5.76 1.01
C ILE A 84 2.05 -6.43 2.35
N GLY A 85 2.50 -7.68 2.35
CA GLY A 85 2.76 -8.42 3.57
C GLY A 85 3.03 -9.89 3.31
N GLU A 86 2.84 -10.68 4.36
CA GLU A 86 3.03 -12.12 4.38
C GLU A 86 1.88 -12.81 5.09
N CYS A 87 1.57 -14.01 4.63
CA CYS A 87 0.71 -14.94 5.33
C CYS A 87 1.58 -15.96 6.04
N GLU A 88 1.29 -16.24 7.32
CA GLU A 88 1.96 -17.28 8.11
C GLU A 88 0.96 -18.40 8.40
N ALA A 89 1.19 -19.56 7.77
CA ALA A 89 0.42 -20.78 8.02
C ALA A 89 1.10 -21.72 9.05
N GLY A 90 2.35 -21.42 9.41
CA GLY A 90 3.18 -22.14 10.37
C GLY A 90 4.63 -21.63 10.35
N PRO A 91 5.51 -22.13 11.24
CA PRO A 91 6.86 -21.60 11.43
C PRO A 91 7.69 -21.50 10.14
N ASP A 92 7.59 -22.53 9.29
CA ASP A 92 8.35 -22.65 8.03
C ASP A 92 7.46 -22.47 6.78
N HIS A 93 6.22 -22.02 6.97
CA HIS A 93 5.20 -22.04 5.94
C HIS A 93 4.59 -20.66 5.76
N ARG A 94 5.29 -19.86 4.95
CA ARG A 94 4.94 -18.48 4.64
C ARG A 94 4.84 -18.26 3.14
N PHE A 95 4.00 -17.33 2.74
CA PHE A 95 3.96 -16.85 1.37
C PHE A 95 3.63 -15.35 1.33
N PRO A 96 4.22 -14.59 0.39
CA PRO A 96 3.91 -13.17 0.25
C PRO A 96 2.45 -12.95 -0.11
N VAL A 97 1.83 -11.97 0.52
CA VAL A 97 0.51 -11.47 0.15
C VAL A 97 0.68 -10.33 -0.84
N VAL A 98 0.08 -10.51 -2.00
CA VAL A 98 0.21 -9.62 -3.15
C VAL A 98 -1.15 -9.14 -3.62
N VAL A 99 -1.23 -7.89 -4.05
CA VAL A 99 -2.43 -7.26 -4.58
C VAL A 99 -2.20 -6.91 -6.03
N ASN A 100 -3.06 -7.40 -6.92
CA ASN A 100 -3.08 -6.97 -8.31
C ASN A 100 -3.63 -5.54 -8.36
N LEU A 101 -2.79 -4.57 -8.71
CA LEU A 101 -3.15 -3.16 -8.62
C LEU A 101 -3.18 -2.52 -10.00
N LEU A 102 -2.01 -2.22 -10.58
CA LEU A 102 -1.96 -1.57 -11.90
C LEU A 102 -2.51 -2.50 -12.99
N GLY A 103 -3.34 -1.94 -13.86
CA GLY A 103 -4.08 -2.68 -14.89
C GLY A 103 -5.24 -3.56 -14.38
N THR A 104 -5.45 -3.69 -13.06
CA THR A 104 -6.43 -4.66 -12.53
C THR A 104 -7.50 -4.03 -11.65
N GLY A 105 -7.15 -3.11 -10.75
CA GLY A 105 -8.13 -2.62 -9.76
C GLY A 105 -7.60 -1.58 -8.78
N HIS A 106 -8.19 -1.56 -7.60
CA HIS A 106 -7.88 -0.62 -6.53
C HIS A 106 -7.54 -1.36 -5.23
N LEU A 107 -7.00 -0.61 -4.28
CA LEU A 107 -6.72 -1.07 -2.93
C LEU A 107 -7.39 -0.13 -1.91
N CYS A 108 -8.21 -0.69 -1.04
CA CYS A 108 -8.81 0.05 0.07
C CYS A 108 -8.43 -0.59 1.41
N VAL A 109 -8.05 0.26 2.36
CA VAL A 109 -7.75 -0.09 3.73
C VAL A 109 -8.77 0.62 4.62
N ASP A 110 -9.42 -0.12 5.53
CA ASP A 110 -10.44 0.44 6.43
C ASP A 110 -9.88 1.21 7.63
N ALA A 111 -8.59 1.02 7.93
CA ALA A 111 -7.79 1.83 8.86
C ALA A 111 -7.05 2.96 8.13
N ASP A 112 -6.73 4.01 8.88
CA ASP A 112 -6.05 5.21 8.40
C ASP A 112 -4.57 5.21 8.80
N ALA A 113 -3.80 6.22 8.37
CA ALA A 113 -2.35 6.28 8.57
C ALA A 113 -1.89 6.43 10.03
N ASP A 114 -2.83 6.58 10.98
CA ASP A 114 -2.56 6.45 12.41
C ASP A 114 -2.31 4.99 12.83
N ASP A 115 -2.79 4.02 12.06
CA ASP A 115 -2.40 2.61 12.18
C ASP A 115 -1.10 2.36 11.38
N PRO A 116 0.00 1.90 12.03
CA PRO A 116 1.28 1.67 11.35
C PRO A 116 1.19 0.65 10.21
N ARG A 117 0.22 -0.27 10.24
CA ARG A 117 0.00 -1.23 9.15
C ARG A 117 -0.61 -0.56 7.92
N ALA A 118 -1.56 0.36 8.12
CA ALA A 118 -2.13 1.14 7.03
C ALA A 118 -1.09 2.13 6.48
N LEU A 119 -0.35 2.81 7.36
CA LEU A 119 0.79 3.66 6.97
C LEU A 119 1.80 2.91 6.10
N SER A 120 2.16 1.68 6.50
CA SER A 120 3.04 0.81 5.72
C SER A 120 2.53 0.57 4.31
N ILE A 121 1.26 0.20 4.14
CA ILE A 121 0.65 -0.02 2.82
C ILE A 121 0.66 1.28 2.01
N VAL A 122 0.25 2.39 2.62
CA VAL A 122 0.13 3.70 1.96
C VAL A 122 1.48 4.22 1.47
N GLN A 123 2.58 3.95 2.17
CA GLN A 123 3.92 4.35 1.74
C GLN A 123 4.57 3.32 0.80
N SER A 124 4.49 2.03 1.14
CA SER A 124 5.19 0.98 0.40
C SER A 124 4.64 0.80 -1.01
N VAL A 125 3.32 0.84 -1.20
CA VAL A 125 2.70 0.62 -2.51
C VAL A 125 3.14 1.66 -3.56
N PRO A 126 3.00 2.98 -3.34
CA PRO A 126 3.48 3.95 -4.31
C PRO A 126 5.00 3.87 -4.50
N LEU A 127 5.78 3.66 -3.43
CA LEU A 127 7.24 3.53 -3.55
C LEU A 127 7.64 2.36 -4.47
N ARG A 128 7.05 1.17 -4.26
CA ARG A 128 7.31 -0.02 -5.07
C ARG A 128 6.94 0.20 -6.53
N LEU A 129 5.81 0.85 -6.79
CA LEU A 129 5.33 1.11 -8.15
C LEU A 129 6.18 2.17 -8.87
N LEU A 130 6.53 3.25 -8.18
CA LEU A 130 7.44 4.27 -8.70
C LEU A 130 8.81 3.68 -9.04
N ALA A 131 9.34 2.82 -8.17
CA ALA A 131 10.62 2.18 -8.40
C ALA A 131 10.58 1.12 -9.50
N ALA A 132 9.44 0.46 -9.70
CA ALA A 132 9.29 -0.58 -10.72
C ALA A 132 8.99 -0.03 -12.12
N ARG A 133 8.21 1.05 -12.24
CA ARG A 133 7.76 1.61 -13.52
C ARG A 133 8.74 2.66 -14.07
N PRO A 134 8.93 2.73 -15.40
CA PRO A 134 9.55 3.87 -16.05
C PRO A 134 8.80 5.17 -15.72
N ALA A 135 9.55 6.24 -15.45
CA ALA A 135 9.03 7.53 -14.98
C ALA A 135 8.06 8.23 -15.95
N ASP A 136 8.12 7.93 -17.25
CA ASP A 136 7.23 8.47 -18.28
C ASP A 136 5.88 7.72 -18.37
N SER A 137 5.86 6.45 -17.96
CA SER A 137 4.69 5.56 -18.05
C SER A 137 3.75 5.63 -16.85
N PHE A 138 4.16 6.26 -15.75
CA PHE A 138 3.46 6.24 -14.48
C PHE A 138 3.39 7.63 -13.84
N ARG A 139 2.20 8.00 -13.35
CA ARG A 139 1.92 9.26 -12.66
C ARG A 139 1.26 8.95 -11.33
N VAL A 140 1.75 9.58 -10.26
CA VAL A 140 1.18 9.44 -8.91
C VAL A 140 0.69 10.78 -8.39
N SER A 141 -0.45 10.77 -7.71
CA SER A 141 -0.96 11.89 -6.92
C SER A 141 -1.11 11.44 -5.48
N LEU A 142 -0.56 12.21 -4.55
CA LEU A 142 -0.50 11.88 -3.13
C LEU A 142 -1.33 12.88 -2.32
N ALA A 143 -2.17 12.38 -1.42
CA ALA A 143 -2.88 13.21 -0.46
C ALA A 143 -2.72 12.66 0.96
N ASP A 144 -2.32 13.53 1.88
CA ASP A 144 -2.29 13.28 3.32
C ASP A 144 -3.26 14.20 4.05
N LEU A 145 -4.52 13.77 4.14
CA LEU A 145 -5.55 14.51 4.85
C LEU A 145 -5.55 14.21 6.36
N SER A 146 -4.67 13.31 6.81
CA SER A 146 -4.49 13.00 8.23
C SER A 146 -3.60 14.04 8.93
N GLY A 147 -2.76 14.75 8.17
CA GLY A 147 -1.83 15.75 8.68
C GLY A 147 -0.63 15.14 9.41
N HIS A 148 -0.35 13.85 9.22
CA HIS A 148 0.74 13.13 9.88
C HIS A 148 2.08 13.19 9.14
N GLY A 149 2.13 13.84 7.97
CA GLY A 149 3.34 13.87 7.15
C GLY A 149 3.61 12.52 6.51
N VAL A 150 2.57 11.79 6.10
CA VAL A 150 2.64 10.43 5.55
C VAL A 150 3.61 10.33 4.37
N PHE A 151 3.73 11.39 3.57
CA PHE A 151 4.60 11.43 2.40
C PHE A 151 5.77 12.41 2.55
N ALA A 152 6.15 12.77 3.79
CA ALA A 152 7.24 13.74 4.02
C ALA A 152 8.58 13.29 3.40
N ASP A 153 8.85 11.99 3.35
CA ASP A 153 10.09 11.45 2.75
C ASP A 153 10.06 11.38 1.19
N PHE A 154 8.95 11.74 0.55
CA PHE A 154 8.80 11.73 -0.92
C PHE A 154 9.18 13.08 -1.58
N THR A 155 9.72 14.06 -0.84
CA THR A 155 9.99 15.42 -1.35
C THR A 155 10.87 15.47 -2.59
N ALA A 156 11.83 14.54 -2.76
CA ALA A 156 12.73 14.54 -3.92
C ALA A 156 11.96 14.35 -5.24
N ILE A 157 10.97 13.47 -5.29
CA ILE A 157 10.18 13.24 -6.51
C ILE A 157 9.18 14.38 -6.79
N GLU A 158 8.70 15.06 -5.75
CA GLU A 158 7.88 16.28 -5.89
C GLU A 158 8.73 17.40 -6.50
N THR A 159 9.94 17.62 -5.96
CA THR A 159 10.88 18.65 -6.44
C THR A 159 11.30 18.38 -7.88
N ALA A 160 11.47 17.12 -8.26
CA ALA A 160 11.80 16.72 -9.63
C ALA A 160 10.61 16.79 -10.61
N GLY A 161 9.40 17.09 -10.13
CA GLY A 161 8.18 17.16 -10.97
C GLY A 161 7.61 15.82 -11.40
N LEU A 162 8.04 14.71 -10.78
CA LEU A 162 7.49 13.37 -11.03
C LEU A 162 6.09 13.20 -10.40
N THR A 163 5.79 13.98 -9.37
CA THR A 163 4.46 14.12 -8.78
C THR A 163 4.16 15.60 -8.51
N GLY A 164 2.88 15.94 -8.38
CA GLY A 164 2.48 17.27 -7.91
C GLY A 164 2.63 17.39 -6.39
N PRO A 165 2.41 18.60 -5.83
CA PRO A 165 2.47 18.80 -4.39
C PRO A 165 1.53 17.86 -3.62
N VAL A 166 2.03 17.27 -2.53
CA VAL A 166 1.19 16.44 -1.65
C VAL A 166 0.00 17.27 -1.15
N ALA A 167 -1.21 16.79 -1.40
CA ALA A 167 -2.41 17.48 -0.93
C ALA A 167 -2.61 17.24 0.58
N VAL A 168 -2.55 18.32 1.36
CA VAL A 168 -2.72 18.28 2.83
C VAL A 168 -4.02 18.92 3.31
N ASP A 169 -4.83 19.45 2.38
CA ASP A 169 -6.08 20.13 2.67
C ASP A 169 -7.14 19.86 1.60
N ALA A 170 -8.35 20.41 1.80
CA ALA A 170 -9.47 20.25 0.89
C ALA A 170 -9.20 20.84 -0.51
N THR A 171 -8.46 21.94 -0.60
CA THR A 171 -8.13 22.58 -1.89
C THR A 171 -7.17 21.71 -2.69
N GLY A 172 -6.17 21.12 -2.03
CA GLY A 172 -5.27 20.15 -2.62
C GLY A 172 -5.99 18.89 -3.08
N LEU A 173 -6.90 18.37 -2.25
CA LEU A 173 -7.72 17.21 -2.62
C LEU A 173 -8.57 17.50 -3.85
N ASP A 174 -9.29 18.63 -3.87
CA ASP A 174 -10.14 19.00 -4.99
C ASP A 174 -9.35 19.11 -6.30
N ARG A 175 -8.11 19.61 -6.24
CA ARG A 175 -7.20 19.64 -7.39
C ARG A 175 -6.90 18.23 -7.90
N ILE A 176 -6.49 17.31 -7.02
CA ILE A 176 -6.20 15.91 -7.39
C ILE A 176 -7.42 15.25 -8.02
N LEU A 177 -8.60 15.46 -7.43
CA LEU A 177 -9.84 14.89 -7.94
C LEU A 177 -10.22 15.49 -9.32
N ALA A 178 -10.04 16.81 -9.52
CA ALA A 178 -10.30 17.47 -10.80
C ALA A 178 -9.32 17.04 -11.90
N GLU A 179 -8.04 16.87 -11.58
CA GLU A 179 -7.05 16.31 -12.51
C GLU A 179 -7.40 14.87 -12.90
N THR A 180 -7.90 14.09 -11.94
CA THR A 180 -8.33 12.70 -12.18
C THR A 180 -9.55 12.65 -13.09
N GLU A 181 -10.51 13.57 -12.94
CA GLU A 181 -11.64 13.74 -13.87
C GLU A 181 -11.16 14.09 -15.28
N SER A 182 -10.20 15.00 -15.40
CA SER A 182 -9.59 15.38 -16.68
C SER A 182 -8.87 14.21 -17.35
N HIS A 183 -8.17 13.37 -16.55
CA HIS A 183 -7.54 12.14 -17.02
C HIS A 183 -8.55 11.16 -17.59
N ILE A 184 -9.64 10.88 -16.85
CA ILE A 184 -10.74 10.02 -17.31
C ILE A 184 -11.39 10.59 -18.59
N ALA A 185 -11.61 11.90 -18.65
CA ALA A 185 -12.17 12.55 -19.84
C ALA A 185 -11.23 12.43 -21.06
N SER A 186 -9.93 12.55 -20.84
CA SER A 186 -8.89 12.35 -21.87
C SER A 186 -8.85 10.90 -22.35
N ALA A 187 -9.02 9.94 -21.44
CA ALA A 187 -9.02 8.52 -21.77
C ALA A 187 -10.13 8.12 -22.73
N ARG A 188 -11.28 8.81 -22.70
CA ARG A 188 -12.39 8.60 -23.65
C ARG A 188 -12.06 9.02 -25.08
N ARG A 189 -10.98 9.79 -25.29
CA ARG A 189 -10.61 10.38 -26.59
C ARG A 189 -9.33 9.80 -27.18
N ARG A 190 -8.58 9.00 -26.41
CA ARG A 190 -7.28 8.43 -26.81
C ARG A 190 -7.36 6.92 -26.78
N HIS A 191 -6.45 6.26 -27.49
CA HIS A 191 -6.27 4.84 -27.29
C HIS A 191 -5.67 4.58 -25.91
N VAL A 192 -6.12 3.52 -25.24
CA VAL A 192 -5.73 3.22 -23.84
C VAL A 192 -4.22 3.03 -23.69
N SER A 193 -3.55 2.50 -24.72
CA SER A 193 -2.08 2.33 -24.74
C SER A 193 -1.31 3.63 -24.64
N ASP A 194 -1.92 4.75 -25.05
CA ASP A 194 -1.24 6.05 -25.16
C ASP A 194 -1.39 6.88 -23.88
N LEU A 195 -2.09 6.33 -22.89
CA LEU A 195 -2.29 6.96 -21.59
C LEU A 195 -1.26 6.43 -20.60
N PRO A 196 -0.60 7.29 -19.81
CA PRO A 196 0.17 6.80 -18.67
C PRO A 196 -0.78 6.18 -17.63
N GLU A 197 -0.27 5.23 -16.86
CA GLU A 197 -0.93 4.76 -15.64
C GLU A 197 -1.02 5.91 -14.63
N ARG A 198 -2.19 6.11 -14.04
CA ARG A 198 -2.40 7.10 -12.97
C ARG A 198 -2.75 6.39 -11.66
N LEU A 199 -1.98 6.64 -10.61
CA LEU A 199 -2.27 6.21 -9.25
C LEU A 199 -2.65 7.41 -8.39
N VAL A 200 -3.78 7.33 -7.69
CA VAL A 200 -4.15 8.29 -6.66
C VAL A 200 -4.08 7.60 -5.29
N VAL A 201 -3.25 8.11 -4.40
CA VAL A 201 -3.06 7.59 -3.04
C VAL A 201 -3.59 8.60 -2.04
N LEU A 202 -4.55 8.17 -1.21
CA LEU A 202 -5.26 9.04 -0.26
C LEU A 202 -5.18 8.44 1.14
N SER A 203 -4.65 9.18 2.11
CA SER A 203 -4.84 8.94 3.55
C SER A 203 -5.73 10.01 4.17
N GLY A 204 -6.28 9.74 5.36
CA GLY A 204 -7.12 10.68 6.10
C GLY A 204 -8.60 10.66 5.73
N LEU A 205 -9.11 9.65 5.00
CA LEU A 205 -10.49 9.66 4.48
C LEU A 205 -11.55 9.09 5.42
N HIS A 206 -11.21 8.80 6.68
CA HIS A 206 -12.16 8.29 7.67
C HIS A 206 -13.35 9.24 7.95
N ARG A 207 -13.26 10.51 7.54
CA ARG A 207 -14.32 11.55 7.61
C ARG A 207 -14.63 12.18 6.24
N ALA A 208 -14.43 11.45 5.15
CA ALA A 208 -14.64 11.98 3.80
C ALA A 208 -16.06 12.53 3.60
N ASP A 209 -16.17 13.69 2.97
CA ASP A 209 -17.44 14.28 2.55
C ASP A 209 -18.16 13.33 1.56
N PRO A 210 -19.49 13.19 1.64
CA PRO A 210 -20.27 12.38 0.68
C PRO A 210 -19.97 12.68 -0.80
N ARG A 211 -19.63 13.93 -1.15
CA ARG A 211 -19.21 14.33 -2.50
C ARG A 211 -17.89 13.67 -2.91
N VAL A 212 -16.92 13.61 -2.00
CA VAL A 212 -15.65 12.91 -2.22
C VAL A 212 -15.91 11.42 -2.42
N VAL A 213 -16.75 10.81 -1.57
CA VAL A 213 -17.15 9.40 -1.70
C VAL A 213 -17.82 9.11 -3.05
N ALA A 214 -18.73 9.98 -3.50
CA ALA A 214 -19.40 9.84 -4.78
C ALA A 214 -18.42 9.94 -5.97
N ARG A 215 -17.48 10.89 -5.92
CA ARG A 215 -16.43 11.04 -6.95
C ARG A 215 -15.51 9.83 -7.01
N LEU A 216 -15.03 9.34 -5.86
CA LEU A 216 -14.17 8.14 -5.81
C LEU A 216 -14.90 6.89 -6.31
N THR A 217 -16.19 6.74 -6.00
CA THR A 217 -17.02 5.67 -6.56
C THR A 217 -17.13 5.77 -8.10
N ALA A 218 -17.34 6.98 -8.63
CA ALA A 218 -17.37 7.20 -10.07
C ALA A 218 -16.01 6.94 -10.74
N PHE A 219 -14.91 7.29 -10.08
CA PHE A 219 -13.56 7.00 -10.57
C PHE A 219 -13.30 5.49 -10.64
N ALA A 220 -13.65 4.75 -9.59
CA ALA A 220 -13.50 3.30 -9.57
C ALA A 220 -14.32 2.62 -10.68
N ALA A 221 -15.50 3.13 -10.99
CA ALA A 221 -16.32 2.61 -12.10
C ALA A 221 -15.71 2.89 -13.49
N ALA A 222 -14.89 3.94 -13.64
CA ALA A 222 -14.24 4.32 -14.90
C ALA A 222 -12.77 3.84 -15.01
N ALA A 223 -12.27 3.15 -13.99
CA ALA A 223 -10.85 2.93 -13.74
C ALA A 223 -10.10 2.17 -14.84
N VAL A 224 -10.64 1.03 -15.27
CA VAL A 224 -9.95 0.12 -16.20
C VAL A 224 -9.72 0.77 -17.56
N SER A 225 -10.74 1.43 -18.12
CA SER A 225 -10.61 2.11 -19.42
C SER A 225 -9.76 3.38 -19.34
N ALA A 226 -9.56 3.93 -18.15
CA ALA A 226 -8.76 5.13 -17.91
C ALA A 226 -7.34 4.84 -17.40
N ARG A 227 -6.92 3.59 -17.22
CA ARG A 227 -5.63 3.24 -16.56
C ARG A 227 -5.46 3.99 -15.24
N LEU A 228 -6.54 4.03 -14.45
CA LEU A 228 -6.63 4.75 -13.18
C LEU A 228 -6.74 3.77 -12.02
N HIS A 229 -5.90 3.97 -11.02
CA HIS A 229 -5.81 3.14 -9.83
C HIS A 229 -5.92 4.00 -8.58
N LEU A 230 -6.47 3.41 -7.52
CA LEU A 230 -6.74 4.09 -6.26
C LEU A 230 -6.14 3.26 -5.14
N VAL A 231 -5.42 3.91 -4.23
CA VAL A 231 -5.03 3.36 -2.93
C VAL A 231 -5.60 4.27 -1.87
N VAL A 232 -6.54 3.77 -1.07
CA VAL A 232 -7.33 4.58 -0.16
C VAL A 232 -7.22 4.02 1.25
N ALA A 233 -6.71 4.79 2.19
CA ALA A 233 -6.70 4.48 3.62
C ALA A 233 -7.80 5.26 4.36
N GLY A 234 -8.37 4.62 5.38
CA GLY A 234 -9.53 5.13 6.12
C GLY A 234 -10.84 5.02 5.36
N TRP A 235 -10.93 4.15 4.34
CA TRP A 235 -12.13 4.08 3.49
C TRP A 235 -13.34 3.51 4.25
N ARG A 236 -14.40 4.30 4.37
CA ARG A 236 -15.69 3.90 4.98
C ARG A 236 -16.89 4.10 4.06
N GLY A 237 -16.65 4.42 2.79
CA GLY A 237 -17.69 4.74 1.80
C GLY A 237 -18.43 3.54 1.20
N GLY A 238 -18.22 2.31 1.70
CA GLY A 238 -18.84 1.08 1.20
C GLY A 238 -17.94 0.29 0.24
N THR A 239 -18.53 -0.47 -0.67
CA THR A 239 -17.80 -1.28 -1.65
C THR A 239 -17.46 -0.48 -2.90
N LEU A 240 -16.20 -0.49 -3.31
CA LEU A 240 -15.78 0.05 -4.60
C LEU A 240 -15.65 -1.08 -5.64
N PRO A 241 -16.03 -0.87 -6.92
CA PRO A 241 -15.80 -1.83 -7.99
C PRO A 241 -14.32 -2.21 -8.09
N ALA A 242 -14.03 -3.46 -8.49
CA ALA A 242 -12.66 -3.95 -8.75
C ALA A 242 -11.64 -3.61 -7.65
N THR A 243 -12.05 -3.66 -6.38
CA THR A 243 -11.22 -3.22 -5.25
C THR A 243 -10.85 -4.40 -4.35
N THR A 244 -9.57 -4.54 -4.05
CA THR A 244 -9.10 -5.41 -2.98
C THR A 244 -9.23 -4.66 -1.66
N HIS A 245 -10.01 -5.22 -0.73
CA HIS A 245 -10.21 -4.65 0.59
C HIS A 245 -9.28 -5.30 1.63
N VAL A 246 -8.60 -4.47 2.40
CA VAL A 246 -7.80 -4.85 3.57
C VAL A 246 -8.54 -4.36 4.80
N SER A 247 -8.92 -5.29 5.68
CA SER A 247 -9.58 -4.97 6.95
C SER A 247 -8.61 -5.15 8.11
N MET A 248 -8.58 -4.15 9.01
CA MET A 248 -7.74 -4.13 10.19
C MET A 248 -8.65 -4.08 11.43
N LYS A 249 -8.70 -5.17 12.18
CA LYS A 249 -9.55 -5.30 13.39
C LYS A 249 -8.70 -5.75 14.57
N GLY A 250 -8.39 -4.81 15.46
CA GLY A 250 -7.44 -5.04 16.55
C GLY A 250 -6.10 -5.52 15.97
N PRO A 251 -5.52 -6.64 16.46
CA PRO A 251 -4.25 -7.14 15.94
C PRO A 251 -4.37 -7.87 14.59
N GLN A 252 -5.59 -8.21 14.15
CA GLN A 252 -5.79 -9.01 12.95
C GLN A 252 -5.86 -8.15 11.70
N VAL A 253 -5.22 -8.60 10.63
CA VAL A 253 -5.41 -8.08 9.27
C VAL A 253 -5.96 -9.20 8.40
N SER A 254 -7.01 -8.88 7.64
CA SER A 254 -7.54 -9.75 6.59
C SER A 254 -7.50 -9.02 5.26
N VAL A 255 -7.24 -9.78 4.20
CA VAL A 255 -7.21 -9.28 2.83
C VAL A 255 -8.26 -10.05 2.04
N ALA A 256 -9.12 -9.35 1.32
CA ALA A 256 -10.16 -9.97 0.50
C ALA A 256 -9.54 -10.99 -0.47
N GLY A 257 -10.05 -12.22 -0.45
CA GLY A 257 -9.52 -13.33 -1.25
C GLY A 257 -8.37 -14.12 -0.61
N VAL A 258 -7.85 -13.69 0.55
CA VAL A 258 -6.85 -14.43 1.31
C VAL A 258 -7.53 -15.08 2.53
N PRO A 259 -7.59 -16.43 2.61
CA PRO A 259 -8.36 -17.12 3.65
C PRO A 259 -7.64 -17.21 5.00
N LEU A 260 -6.47 -16.58 5.13
CA LEU A 260 -5.59 -16.68 6.29
C LEU A 260 -5.24 -15.27 6.81
N PRO A 261 -4.93 -15.12 8.12
CA PRO A 261 -4.46 -13.86 8.67
C PRO A 261 -3.19 -13.37 7.96
N VAL A 262 -3.12 -12.06 7.75
CA VAL A 262 -1.99 -11.41 7.09
C VAL A 262 -1.19 -10.61 8.11
N VAL A 263 0.13 -10.70 8.03
CA VAL A 263 1.05 -9.77 8.66
C VAL A 263 1.50 -8.79 7.60
N VAL A 264 1.06 -7.54 7.71
CA VAL A 264 1.47 -6.47 6.79
C VAL A 264 2.96 -6.20 6.97
N ASP A 265 3.66 -5.89 5.88
CA ASP A 265 5.07 -5.50 5.94
C ASP A 265 5.26 -4.31 6.90
N GLY A 266 6.43 -4.16 7.51
CA GLY A 266 6.74 -2.99 8.34
C GLY A 266 6.72 -1.69 7.53
N VAL A 267 6.48 -0.56 8.21
CA VAL A 267 6.60 0.77 7.59
C VAL A 267 7.98 0.88 6.93
N PRO A 268 8.08 1.26 5.64
CA PRO A 268 9.35 1.38 4.95
C PRO A 268 10.33 2.26 5.72
N ASP A 269 11.61 1.88 5.73
CA ASP A 269 12.62 2.70 6.37
C ASP A 269 12.71 4.07 5.65
N PRO A 270 12.65 5.20 6.38
CA PRO A 270 12.74 6.53 5.79
C PRO A 270 13.97 6.74 4.89
N GLU A 271 15.11 6.13 5.20
CA GLU A 271 16.30 6.23 4.34
C GLU A 271 16.14 5.46 3.03
N VAL A 272 15.43 4.32 3.05
CA VAL A 272 15.10 3.59 1.82
C VAL A 272 14.16 4.41 0.95
N VAL A 273 13.13 5.03 1.55
CA VAL A 273 12.19 5.91 0.83
C VAL A 273 12.95 7.07 0.19
N ARG A 274 13.72 7.82 0.99
CA ARG A 274 14.49 8.98 0.49
C ARG A 274 15.51 8.59 -0.57
N GLY A 275 16.22 7.48 -0.40
CA GLY A 275 17.20 6.99 -1.38
C GLY A 275 16.56 6.68 -2.73
N VAL A 276 15.48 5.89 -2.72
CA VAL A 276 14.73 5.57 -3.96
C VAL A 276 14.16 6.83 -4.60
N CYS A 277 13.59 7.75 -3.82
CA CYS A 277 13.06 9.00 -4.35
C CYS A 277 14.15 9.91 -4.94
N ALA A 278 15.35 9.94 -4.36
CA ALA A 278 16.50 10.67 -4.89
C ALA A 278 16.97 10.04 -6.21
N ASP A 279 17.14 8.71 -6.25
CA ASP A 279 17.57 8.01 -7.47
C ASP A 279 16.57 8.22 -8.63
N LEU A 280 15.27 8.20 -8.34
CA LEU A 280 14.23 8.50 -9.33
C LEU A 280 14.28 9.96 -9.82
N ALA A 281 14.48 10.91 -8.89
CA ALA A 281 14.61 12.33 -9.21
C ALA A 281 15.82 12.58 -10.12
N ASP A 282 16.95 11.95 -9.80
CA ASP A 282 18.16 12.04 -10.59
C ASP A 282 17.91 11.50 -12.01
N GLN A 283 17.39 10.27 -12.14
CA GLN A 283 17.07 9.67 -13.45
C GLN A 283 16.13 10.55 -14.30
N HIS A 284 15.18 11.24 -13.68
CA HIS A 284 14.30 12.17 -14.39
C HIS A 284 15.01 13.45 -14.84
N GLY A 285 15.93 13.98 -14.03
CA GLY A 285 16.79 15.11 -14.41
C GLY A 285 17.61 14.82 -15.67
N TRP A 286 18.12 13.59 -15.81
CA TRP A 286 18.81 13.14 -17.02
C TRP A 286 17.91 13.09 -18.27
N LEU A 287 16.60 12.90 -18.12
CA LEU A 287 15.67 12.86 -19.25
C LEU A 287 15.28 14.27 -19.76
N ILE A 288 15.41 15.31 -18.93
CA ILE A 288 15.02 16.68 -19.26
C ILE A 288 16.23 17.55 -19.66
N GLY A 289 17.44 17.23 -19.20
CA GLY A 289 18.66 17.90 -19.64
C GLY A 289 19.19 17.38 -20.97
N ASP A 290 19.78 18.26 -21.80
CA ASP A 290 20.58 17.84 -22.96
C ASP A 290 21.73 16.92 -22.47
N PRO A 291 22.02 15.82 -23.19
CA PRO A 291 23.11 14.93 -22.81
C PRO A 291 24.47 15.65 -22.87
N PRO A 292 25.47 15.21 -22.09
CA PRO A 292 26.81 15.80 -22.11
C PRO A 292 27.50 15.75 -23.48
#